data_AF-A0A0B2PTX8-F1
#
_entry.id   AF-A0A0B2PTX8-F1
#
_cell.length_a   1.000
_cell.length_b   1.000
_cell.length_c   1.000
_cell.angle_alpha   90.00
_cell.angle_beta   90.00
_cell.angle_gamma   90.00
#
_symmetry.space_group_name_H-M   'P 1'
#
loop_
_entity.id
_entity.type
_entity.pdbx_description
1 polymer ?
#
loop_
_entity_poly.entity_id
_entity_poly.type
_entity_poly.pdbx_seq_one_letter_code
_entity_poly.pdbx_strand_id
1 'polypeptide(L)' 'MRFRNTKVFNMALLGKQGWSIMNNPNMLVAKLLRAKYYSQIDFVEVALGNNPSHLWRSI' A
#
# COMPACT_ATOMS: atom_id res chain seq x y z
N MET A 1 4.40 -7.30 -25.70
CA MET A 1 5.45 -7.01 -24.69
C MET A 1 5.48 -8.16 -23.69
N ARG A 2 6.54 -8.98 -23.65
CA ARG A 2 6.76 -9.91 -22.54
C ARG A 2 7.48 -9.13 -21.44
N PHE A 3 6.93 -9.10 -20.23
CA PHE A 3 7.59 -8.50 -19.07
C PHE A 3 8.92 -9.24 -18.86
N ARG A 4 10.04 -8.60 -19.22
CA ARG A 4 11.39 -9.19 -19.11
C ARG A 4 11.75 -9.54 -17.66
N ASN A 5 11.12 -8.88 -16.68
CA ASN A 5 11.26 -9.18 -15.26
C ASN A 5 9.97 -8.82 -14.51
N THR A 6 9.21 -9.84 -14.12
CA THR A 6 7.94 -9.69 -13.39
C THR A 6 8.13 -9.12 -11.99
N LYS A 7 9.28 -9.39 -11.34
CA LYS A 7 9.61 -8.83 -10.03
C LYS A 7 9.74 -7.32 -10.09
N VAL A 8 10.45 -6.78 -11.09
CA VAL A 8 10.62 -5.33 -11.27
C VAL A 8 9.29 -4.66 -11.59
N PHE A 9 8.47 -5.27 -12.44
CA PHE A 9 7.14 -4.76 -12.73
C PHE A 9 6.24 -4.72 -11.48
N ASN A 10 6.22 -5.79 -10.69
CA ASN A 10 5.44 -5.85 -9.46
C ASN A 10 5.92 -4.81 -8.43
N MET A 11 7.23 -4.62 -8.27
CA MET A 11 7.76 -3.58 -7.38
C MET A 11 7.33 -2.17 -7.82
N ALA A 12 7.40 -1.88 -9.12
CA ALA A 12 6.94 -0.59 -9.65
C ALA A 12 5.42 -0.41 -9.48
N LEU A 13 4.64 -1.47 -9.67
CA LEU A 13 3.19 -1.48 -9.46
C LEU A 13 2.82 -1.19 -7.99
N LEU A 14 3.50 -1.85 -7.04
CA LEU A 14 3.31 -1.63 -5.62
C LEU A 14 3.67 -0.19 -5.23
N GLY A 15 4.79 0.33 -5.71
CA GLY A 15 5.17 1.74 -5.49
C GLY A 15 4.10 2.71 -6.01
N LYS A 16 3.53 2.46 -7.19
CA LYS A 16 2.43 3.26 -7.74
C LYS A 16 1.16 3.17 -6.88
N GLN A 17 0.83 1.99 -6.36
CA GLN A 17 -0.32 1.77 -5.48
C GLN A 17 -0.15 2.52 -4.15
N GLY A 18 1.00 2.37 -3.50
CA GLY A 18 1.34 3.11 -2.27
C GLY A 18 1.27 4.63 -2.48
N TRP A 19 1.87 5.13 -3.56
CA TRP A 19 1.79 6.54 -3.92
C TRP A 19 0.34 7.01 -4.14
N SER A 20 -0.49 6.22 -4.81
CA SER A 20 -1.91 6.56 -5.01
C SER A 20 -2.69 6.60 -3.71
N ILE A 21 -2.42 5.69 -2.77
CA ILE A 21 -3.08 5.67 -1.45
C ILE A 21 -2.71 6.93 -0.65
N MET A 22 -1.43 7.34 -0.70
CA MET A 22 -0.96 8.54 -0.03
C MET A 22 -1.55 9.83 -0.63
N ASN A 23 -1.58 9.95 -1.95
CA ASN A 23 -2.00 11.18 -2.62
C ASN A 23 -3.52 11.30 -2.79
N ASN A 24 -4.26 10.20 -2.70
CA ASN A 24 -5.73 10.18 -2.84
C ASN A 24 -6.41 9.61 -1.57
N PRO A 25 -6.32 10.29 -0.42
CA PRO A 25 -6.85 9.80 0.85
C PRO A 25 -8.38 9.64 0.86
N ASN A 26 -9.08 10.27 -0.09
CA ASN A 26 -10.53 10.19 -0.21
C ASN A 26 -11.03 8.92 -0.89
N MET A 27 -10.14 8.15 -1.53
CA MET A 27 -10.51 6.87 -2.14
C MET A 27 -10.97 5.88 -1.07
N LEU A 28 -11.99 5.07 -1.38
CA LEU A 28 -12.53 4.08 -0.44
C LEU A 28 -11.43 3.16 0.13
N VAL A 29 -10.54 2.66 -0.74
CA VAL A 29 -9.40 1.83 -0.33
C VAL A 29 -8.47 2.56 0.65
N ALA A 30 -8.16 3.84 0.40
CA ALA A 30 -7.30 4.62 1.28
C ALA A 30 -7.96 4.82 2.66
N LYS A 31 -9.26 5.15 2.68
CA LYS A 31 -10.03 5.27 3.93
C LYS A 31 -10.09 3.97 4.72
N LEU A 32 -10.34 2.84 4.04
CA LEU A 32 -10.41 1.52 4.68
C LEU A 32 -9.04 1.11 5.25
N LEU A 33 -7.96 1.29 4.49
CA LEU A 33 -6.62 0.98 4.96
C LEU A 33 -6.20 1.88 6.12
N ARG A 34 -6.51 3.19 6.05
CA ARG A 34 -6.28 4.12 7.14
C ARG A 34 -7.02 3.69 8.40
N ALA A 35 -8.33 3.45 8.31
CA ALA A 35 -9.13 3.03 9.45
C ALA A 35 -8.63 1.72 10.09
N LYS A 36 -8.11 0.79 9.27
CA LYS A 36 -7.69 -0.54 9.74
C LYS A 36 -6.24 -0.60 10.24
N TYR A 37 -5.33 0.15 9.63
CA TYR A 37 -3.88 -0.04 9.84
C TYR A 37 -3.13 1.20 10.32
N TYR A 38 -3.55 2.41 9.95
CA TYR A 38 -2.83 3.65 10.28
C TYR A 38 -3.79 4.80 10.61
N SER A 39 -4.72 4.57 11.53
CA SER A 39 -5.81 5.53 11.80
C SER A 39 -5.31 6.84 12.44
N GLN A 40 -4.25 6.74 13.23
CA GLN A 40 -3.69 7.81 14.06
C GLN A 40 -2.32 8.33 13.61
N ILE A 41 -1.65 7.62 12.69
CA ILE A 41 -0.29 7.92 12.24
C ILE A 41 -0.24 7.91 10.71
N ASP A 42 0.78 8.57 10.15
CA ASP A 42 0.89 8.69 8.70
C ASP A 42 1.28 7.37 8.04
N PHE A 43 0.85 7.20 6.79
CA PHE A 43 1.06 5.97 5.99
C PHE A 43 2.53 5.57 5.85
N VAL A 44 3.46 6.53 5.91
CA VAL A 44 4.91 6.27 5.78
C VAL A 44 5.52 5.86 7.13
N GLU A 45 4.92 6.27 8.24
CA GLU A 45 5.45 6.06 9.59
C GLU A 45 4.87 4.81 10.26
N VAL A 46 3.80 4.25 9.70
CA VAL A 46 3.13 3.08 10.25
C VAL A 46 3.99 1.81 10.14
N ALA A 47 4.18 1.13 11.27
CA ALA A 47 4.74 -0.22 11.28
C ALA A 47 3.68 -1.26 10.88
N LEU A 48 4.11 -2.41 10.33
CA LEU A 48 3.22 -3.51 9.90
C LEU A 48 2.29 -4.06 11.01
N GLY A 49 2.64 -3.86 12.29
CA GLY A 49 1.87 -4.38 13.42
C GLY A 49 1.92 -5.91 13.57
N ASN A 50 1.12 -6.45 14.50
CA ASN A 50 1.29 -7.84 14.95
C ASN A 50 0.51 -8.91 14.15
N ASN A 51 -0.29 -8.52 13.14
CA ASN A 51 -0.95 -9.45 12.21
C ASN A 51 -1.50 -8.74 10.96
N PRO A 52 -0.62 -8.26 10.06
CA PRO A 52 -1.03 -7.57 8.85
C PRO A 52 -1.78 -8.53 7.91
N SER A 53 -2.78 -8.03 7.18
CA SER A 53 -3.34 -8.83 6.08
C SER A 53 -2.29 -9.01 4.98
N HIS A 54 -2.42 -10.04 4.15
CA HIS A 54 -1.51 -10.24 3.03
C HIS A 54 -1.41 -9.02 2.10
N LEU A 55 -2.53 -8.33 1.88
CA LEU A 55 -2.55 -7.10 1.09
C LEU A 55 -1.76 -5.99 1.78
N TRP A 56 -1.98 -5.76 3.07
CA TRP A 56 -1.24 -4.77 3.84
C TRP A 56 0.26 -5.07 3.91
N ARG A 57 0.62 -6.35 3.99
CA ARG A 57 2.03 -6.79 3.99
C ARG A 57 2.72 -6.63 2.64
N SER A 58 1.95 -6.57 1.56
CA SER A 58 2.49 -6.45 0.21
C SER A 58 2.72 -5.01 -0.23
N ILE A 59 2.10 -4.04 0.46
CA ILE A 59 2.18 -2.60 0.21
C ILE A 59 3.31 -2.02 1.06
#